data_AF-A0AAW6VDY1-F1
#
_entry.id   AF-A0AAW6VDY1-F1
#
_cell.length_a   1.000
_cell.length_b   1.000
_cell.length_c   1.000
_cell.angle_alpha   90.00
_cell.angle_beta   90.00
_cell.angle_gamma   90.00
#
_symmetry.space_group_name_H-M   'P 1'
#
loop_
_entity.id
_entity.type
_entity.pdbx_description
1 polymer ?
#
loop_
_entity_poly.entity_id
_entity_poly.type
_entity_poly.pdbx_seq_one_letter_code
_entity_poly.pdbx_strand_id
1 'polypeptide(L)' 'MDEKVFFHLSYETMLGDTEDFINACLERANRADCNDADAEIAWARSAIELWYHLAMAGRAPEDVADRDHLRLTGMLLRA' A
#
# COMPACT_ATOMS: atom_id res chain seq x y z
N MET A 1 27.67 5.76 -17.20
CA MET A 1 26.82 5.90 -15.99
C MET A 1 25.41 5.90 -16.51
N ASP A 2 24.62 4.89 -16.20
CA ASP A 2 23.19 4.94 -16.51
C ASP A 2 22.58 6.14 -15.78
N GLU A 3 21.77 6.88 -16.52
CA GLU A 3 21.11 8.08 -16.03
C GLU A 3 20.20 7.69 -14.85
N LYS A 4 20.41 8.31 -13.68
CA LYS A 4 19.57 8.01 -12.51
C LYS A 4 18.15 8.48 -12.80
N VAL A 5 17.22 7.54 -12.82
CA VAL A 5 15.78 7.85 -12.92
C VAL A 5 15.30 8.29 -11.54
N PHE A 6 14.72 9.48 -11.47
CA PHE A 6 14.08 10.00 -10.27
C PHE A 6 12.57 10.00 -10.46
N PHE A 7 11.84 9.53 -9.45
CA PHE A 7 10.38 9.61 -9.40
C PHE A 7 9.96 10.66 -8.38
N HIS A 8 8.97 11.47 -8.74
CA HIS A 8 8.31 12.39 -7.83
C HIS A 8 6.87 11.90 -7.68
N LEU A 9 6.53 11.44 -6.49
CA LEU A 9 5.17 11.06 -6.12
C LEU A 9 4.65 12.03 -5.08
N SER A 10 3.44 12.56 -5.29
CA SER A 10 2.74 13.26 -4.21
C SER A 10 2.26 12.25 -3.17
N TYR A 11 1.95 12.74 -1.97
CA TYR A 11 1.36 11.92 -0.92
C TYR A 11 0.07 11.23 -1.41
N GLU A 12 -0.79 11.98 -2.10
CA GLU A 12 -2.07 11.48 -2.63
C GLU A 12 -1.89 10.42 -3.71
N THR A 13 -0.94 10.61 -4.64
CA THR A 13 -0.64 9.60 -5.67
C THR A 13 -0.09 8.33 -5.02
N MET A 14 0.84 8.46 -4.07
CA MET A 14 1.42 7.31 -3.38
C MET A 14 0.37 6.54 -2.57
N LEU A 15 -0.56 7.24 -1.91
CA LEU A 15 -1.68 6.64 -1.20
C LEU A 15 -2.66 5.93 -2.14
N GLY A 16 -3.03 6.57 -3.25
CA GLY A 16 -3.91 5.99 -4.26
C GLY A 16 -3.32 4.72 -4.89
N ASP A 17 -2.06 4.78 -5.33
CA ASP A 17 -1.37 3.63 -5.93
C ASP A 17 -1.26 2.46 -4.94
N THR A 18 -1.07 2.75 -3.65
CA THR A 18 -1.02 1.75 -2.58
C THR A 18 -2.40 1.11 -2.36
N GLU A 19 -3.46 1.90 -2.37
CA GLU A 19 -4.83 1.43 -2.25
C GLU A 19 -5.23 0.53 -3.44
N ASP A 20 -4.89 0.92 -4.66
CA ASP A 20 -5.12 0.13 -5.86
C ASP A 20 -4.36 -1.22 -5.81
N PHE A 21 -3.11 -1.19 -5.34
CA PHE A 21 -2.33 -2.41 -5.13
C PHE A 21 -2.98 -3.34 -4.10
N ILE A 22 -3.41 -2.81 -2.95
CA ILE A 22 -4.10 -3.58 -1.90
C ILE A 22 -5.39 -4.20 -2.46
N ASN A 23 -6.22 -3.43 -3.15
CA ASN A 23 -7.44 -3.93 -3.78
C ASN A 23 -7.13 -5.08 -4.74
N ALA A 24 -6.10 -4.93 -5.58
CA ALA A 24 -5.71 -5.98 -6.51
C ALA A 24 -5.23 -7.27 -5.79
N CYS A 25 -4.53 -7.14 -4.66
CA CYS A 25 -4.18 -8.29 -3.81
C CYS A 25 -5.42 -8.97 -3.24
N LEU A 26 -6.37 -8.21 -2.68
CA LEU A 26 -7.61 -8.74 -2.11
C LEU A 26 -8.47 -9.43 -3.18
N GLU A 27 -8.57 -8.84 -4.36
CA GLU A 27 -9.26 -9.45 -5.50
C GLU A 27 -8.61 -10.77 -5.88
N ARG A 28 -7.28 -10.85 -5.99
CA ARG A 28 -6.56 -12.08 -6.35
C ARG A 28 -6.68 -13.14 -5.27
N ALA A 29 -6.56 -12.77 -3.99
CA ALA A 29 -6.73 -13.69 -2.87
C ALA A 29 -8.10 -14.39 -2.87
N ASN A 30 -9.15 -13.69 -3.34
CA ASN A 30 -10.52 -14.20 -3.41
C ASN A 30 -10.84 -15.02 -4.67
N ARG A 31 -9.92 -15.14 -5.64
CA ARG A 31 -10.16 -15.95 -6.84
C ARG A 31 -10.01 -17.43 -6.55
N ALA A 32 -10.84 -18.24 -7.19
CA ALA A 32 -10.81 -19.70 -7.04
C ALA A 32 -9.51 -20.33 -7.58
N ASP A 33 -8.80 -19.66 -8.47
CA ASP A 33 -7.51 -20.05 -9.04
C ASP A 33 -6.32 -19.35 -8.38
N CYS A 34 -6.52 -18.73 -7.21
CA CYS A 34 -5.44 -18.10 -6.47
C CYS A 34 -4.37 -19.14 -6.09
N ASN A 35 -3.12 -18.89 -6.48
CA ASN A 35 -2.00 -19.76 -6.13
C ASN A 35 -1.68 -19.72 -4.63
N ASP A 36 -1.70 -18.54 -4.02
CA ASP A 36 -1.34 -18.33 -2.62
C ASP A 36 -2.04 -17.08 -2.07
N ALA A 37 -3.19 -17.28 -1.43
CA ALA A 37 -3.96 -16.19 -0.84
C ALA A 37 -3.24 -15.55 0.35
N ASP A 38 -2.51 -16.32 1.14
CA ASP A 38 -1.78 -15.79 2.30
C ASP A 38 -0.64 -14.87 1.83
N ALA A 39 0.04 -15.21 0.73
CA ALA A 39 1.03 -14.34 0.12
C ALA A 39 0.44 -13.02 -0.38
N GLU A 40 -0.74 -13.03 -1.01
CA GLU A 40 -1.42 -11.81 -1.45
C GLU A 40 -1.77 -10.90 -0.26
N ILE A 41 -2.25 -11.47 0.85
CA ILE A 41 -2.51 -10.70 2.08
C ILE A 41 -1.21 -10.19 2.69
N ALA A 42 -0.13 -10.97 2.67
CA ALA A 42 1.18 -10.54 3.17
C ALA A 42 1.78 -9.40 2.34
N TRP A 43 1.61 -9.42 1.02
CA TRP A 43 2.02 -8.32 0.14
C TRP A 43 1.23 -7.06 0.40
N ALA A 44 -0.09 -7.15 0.56
CA ALA A 44 -0.93 -6.02 0.89
C ALA A 44 -0.51 -5.39 2.24
N ARG A 45 -0.26 -6.19 3.28
CA ARG A 45 0.28 -5.70 4.56
C ARG A 45 1.63 -5.00 4.39
N SER A 46 2.53 -5.60 3.62
CA SER A 46 3.87 -5.03 3.39
C SER A 46 3.81 -3.70 2.64
N ALA A 47 2.88 -3.55 1.70
CA ALA A 47 2.67 -2.30 0.97
C ALA A 47 2.16 -1.18 1.89
N ILE A 48 1.27 -1.48 2.84
CA ILE A 48 0.80 -0.52 3.85
C ILE A 48 1.96 0.02 4.69
N GLU A 49 2.80 -0.88 5.22
CA GLU A 49 3.93 -0.49 6.06
C GLU A 49 4.99 0.29 5.27
N LEU A 50 5.26 -0.12 4.03
CA LEU A 50 6.16 0.62 3.14
C LEU A 50 5.64 2.04 2.87
N TRP A 51 4.36 2.17 2.51
CA TRP A 51 3.72 3.45 2.28
C TRP A 51 3.83 4.37 3.50
N TYR A 52 3.56 3.84 4.71
CA TYR A 52 3.62 4.62 5.95
C TYR A 52 5.03 5.13 6.23
N HIS A 53 6.05 4.28 6.09
CA HIS A 53 7.44 4.70 6.25
C HIS A 53 7.88 5.74 5.23
N LEU A 54 7.43 5.63 3.98
CA LEU A 54 7.69 6.63 2.94
C LEU A 54 7.00 7.95 3.24
N ALA A 55 5.74 7.92 3.72
CA ALA A 55 5.01 9.11 4.14
C ALA A 55 5.73 9.85 5.27
N MET A 56 6.18 9.13 6.30
CA MET A 56 6.92 9.71 7.43
C MET A 56 8.28 10.26 7.01
N ALA A 57 9.01 9.56 6.13
CA ALA A 57 10.25 10.06 5.54
C ALA A 57 10.02 11.34 4.71
N GLY A 58 8.88 11.40 4.02
CA GLY A 58 8.38 12.58 3.29
C GLY A 58 7.83 13.69 4.18
N ARG A 59 7.85 13.53 5.52
CA ARG A 59 7.34 14.47 6.53
C ARG A 59 5.84 14.77 6.37
N ALA A 60 5.05 13.76 6.01
CA ALA A 60 3.60 13.86 6.11
C ALA A 60 3.19 14.21 7.57
N PRO A 61 2.11 14.98 7.79
CA PRO A 61 1.56 15.18 9.12
C PRO A 61 1.18 13.83 9.75
N GLU A 62 1.62 13.58 10.97
CA GLU A 62 1.44 12.29 11.66
C GLU A 62 -0.04 11.91 11.81
N ASP A 63 -0.90 12.87 12.16
CA ASP A 63 -2.34 12.68 12.28
C ASP A 63 -3.02 12.26 10.97
N VAL A 64 -2.50 12.76 9.84
CA VAL A 64 -2.97 12.41 8.50
C VAL A 64 -2.47 11.01 8.12
N ALA A 65 -1.18 10.74 8.32
CA ALA A 65 -0.56 9.46 8.00
C ALA A 65 -1.17 8.31 8.82
N ASP A 66 -1.39 8.50 10.13
CA ASP A 66 -1.98 7.50 11.02
C ASP A 66 -3.43 7.19 10.63
N ARG A 67 -4.22 8.22 10.30
CA ARG A 67 -5.60 8.04 9.84
C ARG A 67 -5.66 7.20 8.57
N ASP A 68 -4.79 7.49 7.61
CA ASP A 68 -4.74 6.75 6.35
C ASP A 68 -4.15 5.35 6.53
N HIS A 69 -3.17 5.15 7.42
CA HIS A 69 -2.67 3.82 7.79
C HIS A 69 -3.77 2.94 8.39
N LEU A 70 -4.57 3.49 9.32
CA LEU A 70 -5.74 2.82 9.88
C LEU A 70 -6.78 2.49 8.81
N ARG A 71 -7.01 3.40 7.85
CA ARG A 71 -7.93 3.20 6.72
C ARG A 71 -7.48 2.03 5.85
N LEU A 72 -6.21 2.00 5.43
CA LEU A 72 -5.65 0.94 4.60
C LEU A 72 -5.63 -0.41 5.34
N THR A 73 -5.23 -0.42 6.61
CA THR A 73 -5.28 -1.62 7.46
C THR A 73 -6.71 -2.14 7.61
N GLY A 74 -7.68 -1.23 7.72
CA GLY A 74 -9.10 -1.55 7.77
C GLY A 74 -9.62 -2.25 6.51
N MET A 75 -8.99 -2.06 5.34
CA MET A 75 -9.35 -2.80 4.12
C MET A 75 -9.05 -4.28 4.26
N LEU A 76 -7.92 -4.65 4.87
CA LEU A 76 -7.52 -6.05 5.07
C LEU A 76 -8.39 -6.78 6.10
N LEU A 77 -8.95 -6.07 7.06
CA LEU A 77 -9.82 -6.64 8.09
C LEU A 77 -11.26 -6.90 7.59
N ARG A 78 -11.62 -6.34 6.44
CA ARG A 78 -12.96 -6.44 5.83
C ARG A 78 -13.02 -7.37 4.62
N ALA A 79 -11.85 -7.79 4.12
CA ALA A 79 -11.71 -8.75 3.04
C ALA A 79 -12.01 -10.18 3.53
#